data_AF-A0A2N9MGK6-F1
#
_entry.id   AF-A0A2N9MGK6-F1
#
_cell.length_a   1.000
_cell.length_b   1.000
_cell.length_c   1.000
_cell.angle_alpha   90.00
_cell.angle_beta   90.00
_cell.angle_gamma   90.00
#
_symmetry.space_group_name_H-M   'P 1'
#
loop_
_entity.id
_entity.type
_entity.pdbx_description
1 polymer ?
#
loop_
_entity_poly.entity_id
_entity_poly.type
_entity_poly.pdbx_seq_one_letter_code
_entity_poly.pdbx_strand_id
1 'polypeptide(L)'
;MEAHQKLEQNIDLSCCSRIQLDISNADRYPGTVSLELIVINHDFGHSEFSLGKAMVMSIPDITQDPVKPVSETLDFAVPSDFSGRTINEFKVIYQRVRGRTDKSVKVAIECFVLVPRGM
;
A
#
# COMPACT_ATOMS: atom_id res chain seq x y z
N MET A 1 -2.01 -1.31 -12.68
CA MET A 1 -0.63 -1.06 -12.22
C MET A 1 -0.52 -1.70 -10.86
N GLU A 2 0.54 -2.45 -10.65
CA GLU A 2 0.81 -3.18 -9.42
C GLU A 2 2.29 -3.05 -9.07
N ALA A 3 2.59 -3.13 -7.77
CA ALA A 3 3.94 -3.22 -7.24
C ALA A 3 4.02 -4.43 -6.33
N HIS A 4 5.13 -5.16 -6.40
CA HIS A 4 5.36 -6.39 -5.65
C HIS A 4 6.64 -6.26 -4.85
N GLN A 5 6.59 -6.58 -3.56
CA GLN A 5 7.72 -6.60 -2.66
C GLN A 5 7.78 -7.95 -1.96
N LYS A 6 8.75 -8.78 -2.37
CA LYS A 6 9.05 -10.03 -1.68
C LYS A 6 9.79 -9.75 -0.39
N LEU A 7 9.48 -10.52 0.65
CA LEU A 7 10.13 -10.44 1.95
C LEU A 7 11.24 -11.49 2.01
N GLU A 8 12.38 -11.13 2.59
CA GLU A 8 13.49 -12.07 2.77
C GLU A 8 13.15 -13.21 3.74
N GLN A 9 12.24 -12.92 4.68
CA GLN A 9 11.77 -13.86 5.67
C GLN A 9 10.24 -13.84 5.76
N ASN A 10 9.67 -14.97 6.15
CA ASN A 10 8.24 -15.06 6.43
C ASN A 10 7.91 -14.22 7.67
N ILE A 11 6.83 -13.46 7.59
CA ILE A 11 6.33 -12.62 8.70
C ILE A 11 4.98 -13.19 9.15
N ASP A 12 4.85 -13.50 10.44
CA ASP A 12 3.55 -13.82 11.05
C ASP A 12 2.80 -12.51 11.36
N LEU A 13 1.63 -12.34 10.75
CA LEU A 13 0.78 -11.16 10.93
C LEU A 13 0.24 -11.00 12.35
N SER A 14 0.36 -12.00 13.22
CA SER A 14 0.08 -11.86 14.65
C SER A 14 0.93 -10.77 15.32
N CYS A 15 2.12 -10.47 14.79
CA CYS A 15 3.01 -9.42 15.29
C CYS A 15 2.38 -8.04 15.30
N CYS A 16 1.44 -7.82 14.38
CA CYS A 16 1.22 -6.50 13.84
C CYS A 16 -0.25 -6.10 13.95
N SER A 17 -0.50 -4.85 14.39
CA SER A 17 -1.84 -4.28 14.49
C SER A 17 -2.28 -3.61 13.19
N ARG A 18 -1.31 -3.06 12.45
CA ARG A 18 -1.48 -2.46 11.13
C ARG A 18 -0.18 -2.53 10.35
N ILE A 19 -0.30 -2.42 9.04
CA ILE A 19 0.83 -2.18 8.14
C ILE A 19 0.64 -0.78 7.58
N GLN A 20 1.68 0.03 7.70
CA GLN A 20 1.74 1.38 7.17
C GLN A 20 2.49 1.38 5.85
N LEU A 21 1.98 2.12 4.89
CA LEU A 21 2.60 2.33 3.59
C LEU A 21 2.99 3.81 3.50
N ASP A 22 4.29 4.08 3.62
CA ASP A 22 4.80 5.43 3.39
C ASP A 22 4.97 5.63 1.89
N ILE A 23 4.33 6.69 1.39
CA ILE A 23 4.28 7.03 -0.03
C ILE A 23 4.80 8.44 -0.28
N SER A 24 5.28 8.67 -1.49
CA SER A 24 5.49 10.00 -2.03
C SER A 24 4.56 10.23 -3.23
N ASN A 25 3.68 11.22 -3.11
CA ASN A 25 2.67 11.54 -4.11
C ASN A 25 3.08 12.77 -4.92
N ALA A 26 3.26 12.59 -6.23
CA ALA A 26 3.43 13.64 -7.22
C ALA A 26 2.34 13.60 -8.31
N ASP A 27 1.20 12.94 -8.02
CA ASP A 27 0.09 12.81 -8.93
C ASP A 27 -0.67 14.13 -9.07
N ARG A 28 -0.88 14.55 -10.31
CA ARG A 28 -1.52 15.84 -10.64
C ARG A 28 -3.04 15.85 -10.45
N TYR A 29 -3.64 14.76 -9.97
CA TYR A 29 -5.09 14.60 -9.87
C TYR A 29 -5.47 14.08 -8.48
N PRO A 30 -5.56 14.98 -7.49
CA PRO A 30 -5.92 14.65 -6.13
C PRO A 30 -7.24 13.88 -6.03
N GLY A 31 -7.31 12.94 -5.08
CA GLY A 31 -8.53 12.19 -4.80
C GLY A 31 -9.00 11.26 -5.93
N THR A 32 -8.11 10.89 -6.86
CA THR A 32 -8.44 9.98 -7.97
C THR A 32 -7.74 8.63 -7.87
N VAL A 33 -6.89 8.45 -6.86
CA VAL A 33 -6.03 7.28 -6.67
C VAL A 33 -6.33 6.66 -5.30
N SER A 34 -6.48 5.35 -5.29
CA SER A 34 -6.51 4.54 -4.08
C SER A 34 -5.49 3.41 -4.20
N LEU A 35 -4.84 3.08 -3.11
CA LEU A 35 -3.93 1.94 -3.02
C LEU A 35 -4.64 0.83 -2.24
N GLU A 36 -4.63 -0.37 -2.81
CA GLU A 36 -5.05 -1.59 -2.10
C GLU A 36 -3.80 -2.37 -1.69
N LEU A 37 -3.70 -2.71 -0.41
CA LEU A 37 -2.63 -3.54 0.10
C LEU A 37 -3.10 -4.98 0.20
N ILE A 38 -2.33 -5.84 -0.43
CA ILE A 38 -2.55 -7.27 -0.45
C ILE A 38 -1.34 -7.97 0.17
N VAL A 39 -1.61 -8.96 1.00
CA VAL A 39 -0.60 -9.84 1.60
C VAL A 39 -0.68 -11.23 0.99
N ILE A 40 0.48 -11.80 0.66
CA ILE A 40 0.59 -13.06 -0.06
C ILE A 40 1.49 -14.04 0.69
N ASN A 41 1.14 -15.32 0.64
CA ASN A 41 2.00 -16.43 1.04
C ASN A 41 2.09 -17.46 -0.10
N HIS A 42 3.31 -17.70 -0.58
CA HIS A 42 3.62 -18.64 -1.66
C HIS A 42 3.93 -20.09 -1.21
N ASP A 43 4.17 -20.34 0.07
CA ASP A 43 4.77 -21.61 0.55
C ASP A 43 3.77 -22.79 0.56
N PHE A 44 2.46 -22.51 0.69
CA PHE A 44 1.41 -23.55 0.78
C PHE A 44 0.20 -23.23 -0.10
N GLY A 45 0.38 -23.25 -1.43
CA GLY A 45 -0.74 -23.21 -2.37
C GLY A 45 -1.25 -21.81 -2.73
N HIS A 46 -0.39 -20.79 -2.60
CA HIS A 46 -0.68 -19.40 -2.95
C HIS A 46 -1.96 -18.85 -2.29
N SER A 47 -1.79 -18.21 -1.14
CA SER A 47 -2.88 -17.50 -0.47
C SER A 47 -2.68 -16.00 -0.58
N GLU A 48 -3.75 -15.28 -0.95
CA GLU A 48 -3.76 -13.84 -1.18
C GLU A 48 -4.92 -13.23 -0.39
N PHE A 49 -4.65 -12.22 0.43
CA PHE A 49 -5.67 -11.53 1.23
C PHE A 49 -5.51 -10.02 1.12
N SER A 50 -6.62 -9.32 0.88
CA SER A 50 -6.64 -7.85 0.91
C SER A 50 -6.75 -7.36 2.36
N LEU A 51 -5.88 -6.42 2.74
CA LEU A 51 -5.99 -5.64 3.98
C LEU A 51 -6.85 -4.38 3.80
N GLY A 52 -7.42 -4.20 2.61
CA GLY A 52 -8.31 -3.09 2.29
C GLY A 52 -7.65 -2.03 1.43
N LYS A 53 -8.38 -0.91 1.28
CA LYS A 53 -8.06 0.17 0.35
C LYS A 53 -7.93 1.48 1.12
N ALA A 54 -6.93 2.27 0.77
CA ALA A 54 -6.73 3.61 1.28
C ALA A 54 -6.69 4.61 0.13
N MET A 55 -7.39 5.73 0.28
CA MET A 55 -7.37 6.82 -0.68
C MET A 55 -6.14 7.68 -0.46
N VAL A 56 -5.45 8.06 -1.53
CA VAL A 56 -4.33 9.01 -1.45
C VAL A 56 -4.93 10.42 -1.30
N MET A 57 -4.69 11.03 -0.14
CA MET A 57 -5.29 12.31 0.26
C MET A 57 -4.32 13.48 0.12
N SER A 58 -3.01 13.22 0.05
CA SER A 58 -2.01 14.26 -0.20
C SER A 58 -2.26 15.00 -1.51
N ILE A 59 -2.00 16.30 -1.49
CA ILE A 59 -2.21 17.20 -2.63
C ILE A 59 -0.87 17.85 -2.96
N PRO A 60 -0.16 17.39 -4.01
CA PRO A 60 1.06 18.03 -4.44
C PRO A 60 0.77 19.36 -5.14
N ASP A 61 1.74 20.29 -5.09
CA ASP A 61 1.64 21.56 -5.80
C ASP A 61 1.78 21.36 -7.30
N ILE A 62 0.64 21.34 -8.00
CA ILE A 62 0.57 21.12 -9.44
C ILE A 62 1.05 22.32 -10.26
N THR A 63 1.30 23.47 -9.64
CA THR A 63 1.79 24.67 -10.33
C THR A 63 3.30 24.63 -10.57
N GLN A 64 4.02 23.76 -9.85
CA GLN A 64 5.45 23.54 -10.04
C GLN A 64 5.73 22.51 -11.14
N ASP A 65 6.80 22.73 -11.91
CA ASP A 65 7.32 21.77 -12.89
C ASP A 65 8.84 21.57 -12.72
N PRO A 66 9.32 20.39 -12.26
CA PRO A 66 8.52 19.21 -11.92
C PRO A 66 7.69 19.40 -10.64
N VAL A 67 6.55 18.69 -10.56
CA VAL A 67 5.71 18.65 -9.36
C VAL A 67 6.52 18.12 -8.18
N LYS A 68 6.57 18.86 -7.07
CA LYS A 68 7.24 18.42 -5.85
C LYS A 68 6.42 17.32 -5.16
N PRO A 69 6.99 16.12 -4.89
CA PRO A 69 6.28 15.06 -4.19
C PRO A 69 5.93 15.45 -2.75
N VAL A 70 4.77 14.98 -2.28
CA VAL A 70 4.30 15.15 -0.90
C VAL A 70 4.23 13.78 -0.23
N SER A 71 4.83 13.66 0.94
CA SER A 71 4.80 12.43 1.74
C SER A 71 3.43 12.22 2.37
N GLU A 72 2.99 10.97 2.42
CA GLU A 72 1.77 10.53 3.10
C GLU A 72 1.98 9.12 3.64
N THR A 73 1.36 8.80 4.77
CA THR A 73 1.33 7.44 5.32
C THR A 73 -0.08 6.91 5.22
N LEU A 74 -0.25 5.74 4.61
CA LEU A 74 -1.52 5.04 4.52
C LEU A 74 -1.55 3.88 5.53
N ASP A 75 -2.58 3.84 6.36
CA ASP A 75 -2.76 2.79 7.37
C ASP A 75 -3.67 1.65 6.86
N PHE A 76 -3.18 0.43 6.96
CA PHE A 76 -3.94 -0.79 6.68
C PHE A 76 -4.04 -1.65 7.95
N ALA A 77 -5.21 -1.72 8.55
CA ALA A 77 -5.42 -2.54 9.75
C ALA A 77 -5.16 -4.02 9.45
N VAL A 78 -4.52 -4.73 10.38
CA VAL A 78 -4.37 -6.19 10.34
C VAL A 78 -5.47 -6.79 11.23
N PRO A 79 -6.51 -7.40 10.63
CA PRO A 79 -7.60 -8.00 11.38
C PRO A 79 -7.11 -9.11 12.32
N SER A 80 -7.78 -9.31 13.47
CA SER A 80 -7.35 -10.30 14.46
C SER A 80 -7.47 -11.75 13.95
N ASP A 81 -8.36 -12.03 13.02
CA ASP A 81 -8.52 -13.32 12.33
C ASP A 81 -7.38 -13.63 11.34
N PHE A 82 -6.45 -12.69 11.15
CA PHE A 82 -5.21 -12.92 10.40
C PHE A 82 -4.06 -13.37 11.32
N SER A 83 -4.29 -13.46 12.63
CA SER A 83 -3.28 -13.96 13.59
C SER A 83 -2.87 -15.40 13.23
N GLY A 84 -1.56 -15.65 13.15
CA GLY A 84 -1.00 -16.95 12.77
C GLY A 84 -0.88 -17.16 11.26
N ARG A 85 -1.30 -16.19 10.43
CA ARG A 85 -1.02 -16.20 9.00
C ARG A 85 0.39 -15.68 8.76
N THR A 86 1.23 -16.50 8.16
CA THR A 86 2.53 -16.08 7.65
C THR A 86 2.39 -15.52 6.24
N ILE A 87 3.19 -14.52 5.89
CA ILE A 87 3.25 -13.90 4.57
C ILE A 87 4.70 -13.74 4.13
N ASN A 88 4.94 -13.72 2.82
CA ASN A 88 6.27 -13.54 2.24
C ASN A 88 6.28 -12.54 1.07
N GLU A 89 5.16 -11.88 0.80
CA GLU A 89 5.09 -10.81 -0.20
C GLU A 89 4.00 -9.79 0.12
N PHE A 90 4.32 -8.51 -0.11
CA PHE A 90 3.35 -7.44 -0.24
C PHE A 90 3.10 -7.14 -1.70
N LYS A 91 1.82 -7.01 -2.05
CA LYS A 91 1.37 -6.54 -3.36
C LYS A 91 0.52 -5.30 -3.18
N VAL A 92 0.84 -4.25 -3.92
CA VAL A 92 0.08 -2.99 -3.91
C VAL A 92 -0.59 -2.80 -5.26
N ILE A 93 -1.92 -2.71 -5.27
CA ILE A 93 -2.69 -2.41 -6.47
C ILE A 93 -3.04 -0.93 -6.50
N TYR A 94 -2.63 -0.25 -7.58
CA TYR A 94 -2.96 1.14 -7.84
C TYR A 94 -4.31 1.22 -8.54
N GLN A 95 -5.34 1.62 -7.80
CA GLN A 95 -6.70 1.79 -8.31
C GLN A 95 -6.95 3.25 -8.68
N ARG A 96 -7.60 3.44 -9.82
CA ARG A 96 -7.93 4.77 -10.36
C ARG A 96 -9.43 4.85 -10.61
N VAL A 97 -9.97 6.05 -10.45
CA VAL A 97 -11.33 6.33 -10.94
C VAL A 97 -11.37 6.18 -12.47
N ARG A 98 -12.50 5.67 -13.00
CA ARG A 98 -12.64 5.27 -14.41
C ARG A 98 -12.25 6.35 -15.43
N GLY A 99 -12.45 7.63 -15.09
CA GLY A 99 -12.10 8.78 -15.95
C GLY A 99 -10.60 9.07 -16.08
N ARG A 100 -9.71 8.29 -15.45
CA ARG A 100 -8.24 8.44 -15.52
C ARG A 100 -7.51 7.17 -15.98
N THR A 101 -8.21 6.25 -16.65
CA THR A 101 -7.62 4.96 -17.05
C THR A 101 -6.46 5.13 -18.04
N ASP A 102 -6.49 6.19 -18.85
CA ASP A 102 -5.50 6.59 -19.84
C ASP A 102 -4.28 7.33 -19.26
N LYS A 103 -4.31 7.72 -17.98
CA LYS A 103 -3.24 8.48 -17.33
C LYS A 103 -2.53 7.66 -16.26
N SER A 104 -1.20 7.71 -16.27
CA SER A 104 -0.37 7.06 -15.26
C SER A 104 -0.53 7.73 -13.89
N VAL A 105 -0.39 6.92 -12.85
CA VAL A 105 -0.32 7.38 -11.45
C VAL A 105 1.12 7.72 -11.11
N LYS A 106 1.34 8.86 -10.46
CA LYS A 106 2.66 9.27 -9.95
C LYS A 106 2.70 9.21 -8.42
N VAL A 107 2.64 8.00 -7.89
CA VAL A 107 2.79 7.72 -6.45
C VAL A 107 3.87 6.66 -6.33
N ALA A 108 4.91 6.94 -5.54
CA ALA A 108 5.93 5.96 -5.20
C ALA A 108 5.69 5.39 -3.80
N ILE A 109 6.04 4.12 -3.64
CA ILE A 109 6.10 3.46 -2.33
C ILE A 109 7.53 3.63 -1.82
N GLU A 110 7.69 4.29 -0.68
CA GLU A 110 9.00 4.51 -0.06
C GLU A 110 9.37 3.34 0.86
N CYS A 111 8.44 2.92 1.72
CA CYS A 111 8.65 1.75 2.58
C CYS A 111 7.33 1.17 3.13
N PHE A 112 7.45 -0.02 3.70
CA PHE A 112 6.40 -0.69 4.46
C PHE A 112 6.82 -0.71 5.93
N VAL A 113 5.95 -0.24 6.82
CA VAL A 113 6.19 -0.20 8.26
C VAL A 113 5.23 -1.17 8.95
N LEU A 114 5.81 -2.15 9.65
CA LEU A 114 5.09 -3.14 10.44
C LEU A 114 4.87 -2.59 11.84
N VAL A 115 3.63 -2.20 12.17
CA VAL A 115 3.33 -1.61 13.48
C VAL A 115 2.95 -2.73 14.45
N PRO A 116 3.68 -2.91 15.57
CA PRO A 116 3.40 -3.98 16.51
C PRO A 116 2.00 -3.92 17.12
N ARG A 117 1.48 -5.07 17.53
CA ARG A 117 0.24 -5.17 18.31
C ARG A 117 0.53 -4.91 19.79
N GLY A 118 -0.22 -4.00 20.42
CA GLY A 118 -0.11 -3.70 21.86
C GLY A 118 0.84 -2.55 22.24
N MET A 119 1.27 -1.74 21.27
CA MET A 119 1.87 -0.42 21.50
C MET A 119 0.81 0.66 21.68
#